data_AF-A0A7C5KDQ6-F1
#
_entry.id   AF-A0A7C5KDQ6-F1
#
_cell.length_a   1.000
_cell.length_b   1.000
_cell.length_c   1.000
_cell.angle_alpha   90.00
_cell.angle_beta   90.00
_cell.angle_gamma   90.00
#
_symmetry.space_group_name_H-M   'P 1'
#
loop_
_entity.id
_entity.type
_entity.pdbx_description
1 polymer ?
#
loop_
_entity_poly.entity_id
_entity_poly.type
_entity_poly.pdbx_seq_one_letter_code
_entity_poly.pdbx_strand_id
1 'polypeptide(L)'
;MEKEARKAPGLLGQAWLILLLAVFFGSSLAGVEIALKPRIERNKRNETFGQIPSLVPGGSTQKSVETSLGGIRVIRVLSEKGDLLGWVLPASGQGFADKIELLVG
;
A
#
# COMPACT_ATOMS: atom_id res chain seq x y z
N MET A 1 62.79 -5.48 27.44
CA MET A 1 61.33 -5.53 27.64
C MET A 1 60.68 -5.32 26.29
N GLU A 2 60.29 -6.41 25.66
CA GLU A 2 59.65 -6.45 24.34
C GLU A 2 58.20 -5.97 24.49
N LYS A 3 57.78 -4.98 23.69
CA LYS A 3 56.43 -4.44 23.74
C LYS A 3 55.51 -5.34 22.91
N GLU A 4 54.62 -6.08 23.56
CA GLU A 4 53.56 -6.83 22.87
C GLU A 4 52.69 -5.90 22.00
N ALA A 5 52.56 -6.25 20.72
CA ALA A 5 51.65 -5.59 19.80
C ALA A 5 50.20 -5.94 20.15
N ARG A 6 49.42 -4.96 20.62
CA ARG A 6 47.98 -5.16 20.90
C ARG A 6 47.22 -5.41 19.60
N LYS A 7 46.55 -6.57 19.51
CA LYS A 7 45.64 -6.91 18.41
C LYS A 7 44.43 -5.98 18.45
N ALA A 8 44.25 -5.14 17.42
CA ALA A 8 43.05 -4.30 17.32
C ALA A 8 41.79 -5.21 17.25
N PRO A 9 40.69 -4.84 17.92
CA PRO A 9 39.45 -5.62 17.84
C PRO A 9 38.99 -5.67 16.39
N GLY A 10 38.60 -6.85 15.92
CA GLY A 10 38.13 -7.03 14.55
C GLY A 10 36.81 -6.28 14.32
N LEU A 11 36.60 -5.76 13.11
CA LEU A 11 35.39 -5.02 12.71
C LEU A 11 34.08 -5.73 13.11
N LEU A 12 34.04 -7.07 13.05
CA LEU A 12 32.88 -7.87 13.47
C LEU A 12 32.60 -7.79 14.98
N GLY A 13 33.65 -7.72 15.81
CA GLY A 13 33.51 -7.52 17.25
C GLY A 13 33.10 -6.10 17.63
N GLN A 14 33.30 -5.12 16.74
CA GLN A 14 32.88 -3.73 16.94
C GLN A 14 31.48 -3.45 16.36
N ALA A 15 31.07 -4.18 15.31
CA ALA A 15 29.82 -4.00 14.58
C ALA A 15 28.64 -4.85 15.09
N TRP A 16 28.81 -5.66 16.14
CA TRP A 16 27.76 -6.57 16.64
C TRP A 16 26.46 -5.84 17.01
N LEU A 17 26.58 -4.62 17.57
CA LEU A 17 25.41 -3.79 17.91
C LEU A 17 24.63 -3.39 16.64
N ILE A 18 25.34 -3.08 15.55
CA ILE A 18 24.70 -2.71 14.27
C ILE A 18 23.93 -3.90 13.71
N LEU A 19 24.49 -5.11 13.77
CA LEU A 19 23.81 -6.33 13.33
C LEU A 19 22.55 -6.60 14.16
N LEU A 20 22.65 -6.46 15.49
CA LEU A 20 21.50 -6.63 16.38
C LEU A 20 20.40 -5.62 16.07
N LEU A 21 20.74 -4.34 15.92
CA LEU A 21 19.78 -3.29 15.59
C LEU A 21 19.16 -3.51 14.20
N ALA A 22 19.96 -3.91 13.21
CA ALA A 22 19.46 -4.21 11.86
C ALA A 22 18.40 -5.32 11.90
N VAL A 23 18.68 -6.42 12.63
CA VAL A 23 17.70 -7.51 12.79
C VAL A 23 16.47 -7.03 13.54
N PHE A 24 16.64 -6.28 14.63
CA PHE A 24 15.53 -5.79 15.45
C PHE A 24 14.60 -4.84 14.67
N PHE A 25 15.15 -3.83 14.00
CA PHE A 25 14.35 -2.88 13.24
C PHE A 25 13.78 -3.49 11.96
N GLY A 26 14.55 -4.33 11.26
CA GLY A 26 14.06 -5.03 10.07
C GLY A 26 12.89 -5.95 10.39
N SER A 27 13.00 -6.75 11.45
CA SER A 27 11.89 -7.62 11.90
C SER A 27 10.68 -6.83 12.39
N SER A 28 10.91 -5.74 13.14
CA SER A 28 9.81 -4.88 13.61
C SER A 28 9.04 -4.26 12.45
N LEU A 29 9.72 -3.68 11.46
CA LEU A 29 9.09 -3.08 10.28
C LEU A 29 8.33 -4.15 9.46
N ALA A 30 8.95 -5.30 9.22
CA ALA A 30 8.31 -6.41 8.52
C ALA A 30 7.06 -6.91 9.25
N GLY A 31 7.11 -6.99 10.59
CA GLY A 31 5.97 -7.36 11.42
C GLY A 31 4.80 -6.40 11.27
N VAL A 32 5.07 -5.09 11.28
CA VAL A 32 4.05 -4.05 11.07
C VAL A 32 3.44 -4.16 9.68
N GLU A 33 4.26 -4.32 8.64
CA GLU A 33 3.76 -4.45 7.27
C GLU A 33 2.87 -5.70 7.12
N ILE A 34 3.34 -6.86 7.58
CA ILE A 34 2.59 -8.13 7.48
C ILE A 34 1.25 -8.03 8.24
N ALA A 35 1.24 -7.42 9.42
CA ALA A 35 0.03 -7.32 10.24
C ALA A 35 -1.00 -6.34 9.67
N LEU A 36 -0.56 -5.19 9.14
CA LEU A 36 -1.46 -4.10 8.76
C LEU A 36 -1.83 -4.07 7.28
N LYS A 37 -0.98 -4.59 6.38
CA LYS A 37 -1.20 -4.54 4.93
C LYS A 37 -2.58 -5.08 4.51
N PRO A 38 -3.05 -6.24 5.01
CA PRO A 38 -4.39 -6.72 4.65
C PRO A 38 -5.52 -5.79 5.13
N ARG A 39 -5.33 -5.09 6.25
CA ARG A 39 -6.33 -4.14 6.77
C ARG A 39 -6.36 -2.86 5.95
N ILE A 40 -5.18 -2.35 5.56
CA ILE A 40 -5.05 -1.15 4.72
C ILE A 40 -5.70 -1.40 3.36
N GLU A 41 -5.41 -2.53 2.73
CA GLU A 41 -5.98 -2.90 1.43
C GLU A 41 -7.51 -3.02 1.50
N ARG A 42 -8.05 -3.66 2.55
CA ARG A 42 -9.50 -3.73 2.78
C ARG A 42 -10.12 -2.35 2.99
N ASN A 43 -9.51 -1.50 3.80
CA ASN A 43 -10.01 -0.14 4.06
C ASN A 43 -10.02 0.69 2.78
N LYS A 44 -8.93 0.66 2.01
CA LYS A 44 -8.82 1.38 0.74
C LYS A 44 -9.88 0.92 -0.27
N ARG A 45 -10.13 -0.39 -0.34
CA ARG A 45 -11.19 -0.95 -1.18
C ARG A 45 -12.56 -0.46 -0.70
N ASN A 46 -12.87 -0.61 0.58
CA ASN A 46 -14.17 -0.22 1.13
C ASN A 46 -14.45 1.28 0.91
N GLU A 47 -13.45 2.12 1.11
CA GLU A 47 -13.53 3.57 0.84
C GLU A 47 -13.83 3.84 -0.65
N THR A 48 -13.07 3.21 -1.55
CA THR A 48 -13.25 3.36 -3.00
C THR A 48 -14.67 2.98 -3.45
N PHE A 49 -15.14 1.80 -3.02
CA PHE A 49 -16.47 1.32 -3.40
C PHE A 49 -17.59 2.09 -2.70
N GLY A 50 -17.34 2.66 -1.52
CA GLY A 50 -18.27 3.52 -0.79
C GLY A 50 -18.53 4.85 -1.50
N GLN A 51 -17.58 5.35 -2.29
CA GLN A 51 -17.74 6.59 -3.08
C GLN A 51 -18.47 6.37 -4.42
N ILE A 52 -18.70 5.12 -4.84
CA ILE A 52 -19.36 4.81 -6.12
C ILE A 52 -20.75 5.46 -6.22
N PRO A 53 -21.66 5.35 -5.23
CA PRO A 53 -23.01 5.90 -5.37
C PRO A 53 -23.03 7.44 -5.51
N SER A 54 -22.01 8.13 -5.00
CA SER A 54 -21.88 9.58 -5.15
C SER A 54 -21.30 10.00 -6.50
N LEU A 55 -20.51 9.14 -7.15
CA LEU A 55 -19.94 9.40 -8.47
C LEU A 55 -20.90 8.98 -9.58
N VAL A 56 -21.57 7.84 -9.42
CA VAL A 56 -22.51 7.28 -10.39
C VAL A 56 -23.83 6.99 -9.66
N PRO A 57 -24.85 7.88 -9.78
CA PRO A 57 -26.13 7.73 -9.11
C PRO A 57 -26.80 6.38 -9.41
N GLY A 58 -27.24 5.68 -8.36
CA GLY A 58 -27.85 4.35 -8.49
C GLY A 58 -26.84 3.19 -8.61
N GLY A 59 -25.54 3.47 -8.59
CA GLY A 59 -24.48 2.48 -8.56
C GLY A 59 -24.47 1.63 -7.29
N SER A 60 -24.35 0.31 -7.44
CA SER A 60 -24.23 -0.65 -6.34
C SER A 60 -22.76 -0.87 -5.97
N THR A 61 -22.40 -0.54 -4.73
CA THR A 61 -21.10 -0.87 -4.13
C THR A 61 -20.79 -2.37 -4.17
N GLN A 62 -21.80 -3.23 -4.06
CA GLN A 62 -21.62 -4.68 -3.95
C GLN A 62 -21.46 -5.36 -5.31
N LYS A 63 -22.18 -4.88 -6.33
CA LYS A 63 -22.16 -5.49 -7.66
C LYS A 63 -21.14 -4.87 -8.61
N SER A 64 -20.61 -3.70 -8.30
CA SER A 64 -19.57 -3.08 -9.11
C SER A 64 -18.30 -3.94 -9.14
N VAL A 65 -17.62 -3.97 -10.29
CA VAL A 65 -16.48 -4.86 -10.53
C VAL A 65 -15.28 -4.07 -11.03
N GLU A 66 -14.13 -4.26 -10.41
CA GLU A 66 -12.87 -3.73 -10.91
C GLU A 66 -12.39 -4.57 -12.10
N THR A 67 -12.03 -3.90 -13.20
CA THR A 67 -11.53 -4.51 -14.42
C THR A 67 -10.36 -3.70 -14.98
N SER A 68 -9.56 -4.29 -15.86
CA SER A 68 -8.45 -3.61 -16.51
C SER A 68 -8.79 -3.45 -17.99
N LEU A 69 -8.85 -2.20 -18.45
CA LEU A 69 -9.05 -1.85 -19.86
C LEU A 69 -7.76 -1.20 -20.37
N GLY A 70 -7.09 -1.83 -21.33
CA GLY A 70 -5.85 -1.29 -21.91
C GLY A 70 -4.72 -1.11 -20.89
N GLY A 71 -4.68 -1.91 -19.82
CA GLY A 71 -3.70 -1.77 -18.74
C GLY A 71 -4.08 -0.74 -17.67
N ILE A 72 -5.19 -0.03 -17.84
CA ILE A 72 -5.72 0.93 -16.87
C ILE A 72 -6.79 0.25 -16.03
N ARG A 73 -6.67 0.36 -14.71
CA ARG A 73 -7.69 -0.12 -13.78
C ARG A 73 -8.90 0.80 -13.84
N VAL A 74 -10.08 0.21 -13.99
CA VAL A 74 -11.37 0.90 -14.04
C VAL A 74 -12.41 0.07 -13.28
N ILE A 75 -13.40 0.73 -12.71
CA ILE A 75 -14.48 0.08 -11.98
C ILE A 75 -15.74 0.18 -12.82
N ARG A 76 -16.28 -0.96 -13.21
CA ARG A 76 -17.61 -1.07 -13.83
C ARG A 76 -18.64 -0.89 -12.75
N VAL A 77 -19.44 0.18 -12.86
CA VAL A 77 -20.50 0.46 -11.91
C VAL A 77 -21.79 -0.20 -12.40
N LEU A 78 -22.31 -1.12 -11.61
CA LEU A 78 -23.54 -1.86 -11.92
C LEU A 78 -24.68 -1.41 -11.01
N SER A 79 -25.91 -1.48 -11.51
CA SER A 79 -27.13 -1.36 -10.70
C SER A 79 -27.31 -2.61 -9.82
N GLU A 80 -28.20 -2.53 -8.83
CA GLU A 80 -28.62 -3.73 -8.06
C GLU A 80 -29.18 -4.85 -8.96
N LYS A 81 -29.77 -4.48 -10.10
CA LYS A 81 -30.32 -5.39 -11.11
C LYS A 81 -29.24 -5.97 -12.04
N GLY A 82 -28.01 -5.46 -11.99
CA GLY A 82 -26.88 -5.91 -12.80
C GLY A 82 -26.67 -5.12 -14.10
N ASP A 83 -27.45 -4.06 -14.32
CA ASP A 83 -27.29 -3.19 -15.49
C ASP A 83 -26.04 -2.34 -15.35
N LEU A 84 -25.28 -2.15 -16.43
CA LEU A 84 -24.12 -1.23 -16.43
C LEU A 84 -24.63 0.21 -16.38
N LEU A 85 -24.32 0.92 -15.29
CA LEU A 85 -24.70 2.32 -15.10
C LEU A 85 -23.59 3.30 -15.49
N GLY A 86 -22.33 2.88 -15.41
CA GLY A 86 -21.20 3.74 -15.73
C GLY A 86 -19.85 3.13 -15.38
N TRP A 87 -18.84 3.98 -15.35
CA TRP A 87 -17.45 3.62 -15.10
C TRP A 87 -16.84 4.61 -14.13
N VAL A 88 -16.09 4.11 -13.14
CA VAL A 88 -15.27 4.94 -12.26
C VAL A 88 -13.81 4.66 -12.57
N LEU A 89 -13.05 5.70 -12.87
CA LEU A 89 -11.63 5.65 -13.17
C LEU A 89 -10.82 6.13 -11.96
N PRO A 90 -10.05 5.24 -11.31
CA PRO A 90 -9.04 5.66 -10.34
C PRO A 90 -7.86 6.31 -11.06
N ALA A 91 -7.62 7.59 -10.75
CA ALA A 91 -6.50 8.38 -11.23
C ALA A 91 -5.54 8.69 -10.07
N SER A 92 -4.26 8.86 -10.38
CA SER A 92 -3.28 9.32 -9.38
C SER A 92 -2.17 10.13 -10.02
N GLY A 93 -1.63 11.08 -9.26
CA GLY A 93 -0.52 11.93 -9.70
C GLY A 93 0.28 12.49 -8.53
N GLN A 94 1.44 13.07 -8.83
CA GLN A 94 2.27 13.75 -7.85
C GLN A 94 1.65 15.10 -7.50
N GLY A 95 1.31 15.31 -6.23
CA GLY A 95 0.97 16.62 -5.69
C GLY A 95 2.20 17.35 -5.16
N PHE A 96 2.00 18.57 -4.68
CA PHE A 96 3.07 19.40 -4.12
C PHE A 96 3.72 18.77 -2.87
N ALA A 97 2.90 18.22 -1.97
CA ALA A 97 3.37 17.61 -0.72
C ALA A 97 3.48 16.08 -0.81
N ASP A 98 2.53 15.43 -1.47
CA ASP A 98 2.46 13.97 -1.58
C ASP A 98 1.62 13.55 -2.80
N LYS A 99 1.55 12.25 -3.07
CA LYS A 99 0.68 11.63 -4.07
C LYS A 99 -0.78 11.96 -3.81
N ILE A 100 -1.49 12.35 -4.87
CA ILE A 100 -2.94 12.54 -4.88
C ILE A 100 -3.58 11.33 -5.56
N GLU A 101 -4.64 10.80 -4.96
CA GLU A 101 -5.50 9.77 -5.53
C GLU A 101 -6.90 10.35 -5.75
N LEU A 102 -7.46 10.16 -6.94
CA LEU A 102 -8.76 10.69 -7.36
C LEU A 102 -9.60 9.57 -7.95
N LEU A 103 -10.92 9.66 -7.76
CA LEU A 103 -11.91 8.84 -8.44
C LEU A 103 -12.73 9.73 -9.37
N VAL A 104 -12.81 9.36 -10.64
CA VAL A 104 -13.58 10.09 -11.66
C VAL A 104 -14.69 9.19 -12.15
N GLY A 105 -15.95 9.60 -12.04
CA GLY A 105 -17.12 8.82 -12.46
C GLY A 105 -18.23 9.68 -13.01
#